data_AF-A0AAV9LCZ2-F1
#
_entry.id   AF-A0AAV9LCZ2-F1
#
_cell.length_a   1.000
_cell.length_b   1.000
_cell.length_c   1.000
_cell.angle_alpha   90.00
_cell.angle_beta   90.00
_cell.angle_gamma   90.00
#
_symmetry.space_group_name_H-M   'P 1'
#
loop_
_entity.id
_entity.type
_entity.pdbx_description
1 polymer ?
#
loop_
_entity_poly.entity_id
_entity_poly.type
_entity_poly.pdbx_seq_one_letter_code
_entity_poly.pdbx_strand_id
1 'polypeptide(L)'
;MRYTEAIKEFEEAIRLAPTYAQARKPLGLLLLGLGQVENAREHLFSLGHKPDQATLQKLQAVTEHINKCTDARRLEDWTTMLKEAKAAITSGADSSPQLCACQAEAHLKLHQLKEAESCMYKARMYEPSAAACQSKFFGMLSEAYIFFVQAQIDSALGK
;
A
#
# COMPACT_ATOMS: atom_id res chain seq x y z
N MET A 1 13.78 4.14 4.06
CA MET A 1 13.57 2.96 4.93
C MET A 1 13.84 1.70 4.11
N ARG A 2 14.61 0.74 4.63
CA ARG A 2 15.14 -0.47 3.94
C ARG A 2 14.10 -1.59 3.73
N TYR A 3 12.85 -1.24 3.42
CA TYR A 3 11.79 -2.24 3.19
C TYR A 3 12.10 -3.13 1.99
N THR A 4 12.70 -2.55 0.95
CA THR A 4 13.13 -3.25 -0.27
C THR A 4 14.17 -4.32 0.00
N GLU A 5 15.14 -4.05 0.87
CA GLU A 5 16.19 -4.99 1.26
C GLU A 5 15.63 -6.14 2.11
N ALA A 6 14.81 -5.82 3.13
CA ALA A 6 14.18 -6.83 3.96
C ALA A 6 13.26 -7.77 3.15
N ILE A 7 12.48 -7.23 2.20
CA ILE A 7 11.65 -8.05 1.30
C ILE A 7 12.53 -9.00 0.50
N LYS A 8 13.60 -8.50 -0.13
CA LYS A 8 14.53 -9.31 -0.93
C LYS A 8 15.18 -10.42 -0.10
N GLU A 9 15.60 -10.13 1.12
CA GLU A 9 16.21 -11.13 2.01
C GLU A 9 15.22 -12.24 2.39
N PHE A 10 13.96 -11.89 2.69
CA PHE A 10 12.94 -12.90 2.98
C PHE A 10 12.52 -13.70 1.74
N GLU A 11 12.39 -13.05 0.58
CA GLU A 11 12.13 -13.72 -0.70
C GLU A 11 13.23 -14.74 -1.02
N GLU A 12 14.49 -14.36 -0.84
CA GLU A 12 15.64 -15.25 -1.06
C GLU A 12 15.66 -16.40 -0.05
N ALA A 13 15.36 -16.13 1.23
CA ALA A 13 15.24 -17.17 2.24
C ALA A 13 14.14 -18.19 1.89
N ILE A 14 12.99 -17.73 1.38
CA ILE A 14 11.89 -18.60 0.92
C ILE A 14 12.28 -19.35 -0.35
N ARG A 15 13.05 -18.73 -1.26
CA ARG A 15 13.56 -19.39 -2.47
C ARG A 15 14.51 -20.54 -2.12
N LEU A 16 15.40 -20.33 -1.15
CA LEU A 16 16.37 -21.32 -0.70
C LEU A 16 15.72 -22.43 0.14
N ALA A 17 14.74 -22.08 0.98
CA ALA A 17 14.00 -23.02 1.81
C ALA A 17 12.49 -22.77 1.71
N PRO A 18 11.80 -23.34 0.70
CA PRO A 18 10.38 -23.09 0.46
C PRO A 18 9.48 -23.47 1.64
N THR A 19 9.89 -24.43 2.48
CA THR A 19 9.16 -24.87 3.68
C THR A 19 9.45 -24.03 4.93
N TYR A 20 10.31 -23.00 4.83
CA TYR A 20 10.68 -22.15 5.96
C TYR A 20 9.57 -21.16 6.31
N ALA A 21 8.55 -21.67 7.01
CA ALA A 21 7.36 -20.91 7.43
C ALA A 21 7.70 -19.68 8.28
N GLN A 22 8.83 -19.69 9.01
CA GLN A 22 9.27 -18.58 9.84
C GLN A 22 9.65 -17.32 9.04
N ALA A 23 10.10 -17.44 7.79
CA ALA A 23 10.37 -16.28 6.93
C ALA A 23 9.09 -15.72 6.27
N ARG A 24 8.05 -16.54 6.11
CA ARG A 24 6.82 -16.14 5.41
C ARG A 24 5.93 -15.20 6.22
N LYS A 25 5.82 -15.42 7.54
CA LYS A 25 5.02 -14.53 8.41
C LYS A 25 5.57 -13.09 8.46
N PRO A 26 6.87 -12.86 8.73
CA PRO A 26 7.45 -11.52 8.67
C PRO A 26 7.28 -10.85 7.30
N LEU A 27 7.49 -11.60 6.21
CA LEU A 27 7.27 -11.07 4.85
C LEU A 27 5.81 -10.66 4.64
N GLY A 28 4.84 -11.51 5.01
CA GLY A 28 3.43 -11.19 4.89
C GLY A 28 3.01 -9.95 5.69
N LEU A 29 3.53 -9.77 6.90
CA LEU A 29 3.31 -8.56 7.70
C LEU A 29 3.95 -7.32 7.08
N LEU A 30 5.14 -7.46 6.48
CA LEU A 30 5.82 -6.38 5.79
C LEU A 30 5.03 -5.91 4.56
N LEU A 31 4.52 -6.86 3.78
CA LEU A 31 3.68 -6.61 2.61
C LEU A 31 2.34 -5.95 3.01
N LEU A 32 1.77 -6.36 4.16
CA LEU A 32 0.59 -5.69 4.72
C LEU A 32 0.88 -4.23 5.09
N GLY A 33 2.04 -3.97 5.69
CA GLY A 33 2.54 -2.61 5.98
C GLY A 33 2.67 -1.72 4.74
N LEU A 34 2.98 -2.32 3.59
CA LEU A 34 3.02 -1.64 2.30
C LEU A 34 1.65 -1.52 1.62
N GLY A 35 0.57 -2.03 2.23
CA GLY A 35 -0.77 -2.06 1.65
C GLY A 35 -0.96 -3.10 0.54
N GLN A 36 0.01 -4.01 0.34
CA GLN A 36 -0.07 -5.10 -0.64
C GLN A 36 -0.86 -6.29 -0.06
N VAL A 37 -2.15 -6.09 0.16
CA VAL A 37 -3.03 -7.03 0.88
C VAL A 37 -3.11 -8.42 0.24
N GLU A 38 -3.06 -8.52 -1.10
CA GLU A 38 -3.10 -9.80 -1.79
C GLU A 38 -1.80 -10.59 -1.58
N ASN A 39 -0.64 -9.96 -1.82
CA ASN A 39 0.66 -10.59 -1.56
C ASN A 39 0.80 -10.97 -0.08
N ALA A 40 0.36 -10.09 0.83
CA ALA A 40 0.35 -10.37 2.26
C ALA A 40 -0.48 -11.62 2.58
N ARG A 41 -1.69 -11.73 2.02
CA ARG A 41 -2.57 -12.89 2.19
C ARG A 41 -1.91 -14.17 1.70
N GLU A 42 -1.31 -14.17 0.51
CA GLU A 42 -0.63 -15.34 -0.03
C GLU A 42 0.44 -15.87 0.93
N HIS A 43 1.31 -14.99 1.43
CA HIS A 43 2.37 -15.41 2.36
C HIS A 43 1.83 -15.85 3.73
N LEU A 44 0.85 -15.13 4.28
CA LEU A 44 0.28 -15.38 5.60
C LEU A 44 -0.50 -16.70 5.71
N PHE A 45 -1.20 -17.10 4.65
CA PHE A 45 -2.01 -18.33 4.61
C PHE A 45 -1.30 -19.53 3.97
N SER A 46 -0.06 -19.33 3.54
CA SER A 46 0.66 -20.38 2.84
C SER A 46 1.01 -21.58 3.74
N LEU A 47 1.16 -22.75 3.10
CA LEU A 47 1.52 -24.02 3.77
C LEU A 47 0.56 -24.42 4.90
N GLY A 48 -0.70 -23.99 4.84
CA GLY A 48 -1.72 -24.31 5.85
C GLY A 48 -1.50 -23.62 7.20
N HIS A 49 -0.58 -22.63 7.27
CA HIS A 49 -0.41 -21.81 8.46
C HIS A 49 -1.65 -20.93 8.68
N LYS A 50 -2.14 -20.89 9.92
CA LYS A 50 -3.18 -19.95 10.32
C LYS A 50 -2.52 -18.73 10.94
N PRO A 51 -2.70 -17.52 10.36
CA PRO A 51 -2.23 -16.31 11.00
C PRO A 51 -2.94 -16.14 12.35
N ASP A 52 -2.27 -15.49 13.29
CA ASP A 52 -2.91 -15.14 14.56
C ASP A 52 -4.09 -14.18 14.34
N GLN A 53 -4.99 -14.14 15.33
CA GLN A 53 -6.22 -13.35 15.24
C GLN A 53 -5.93 -11.86 15.00
N ALA A 54 -4.87 -11.32 15.58
CA ALA A 54 -4.49 -9.91 15.42
C ALA A 54 -4.06 -9.62 13.97
N THR A 55 -3.26 -10.50 13.37
CA THR A 55 -2.83 -10.40 11.98
C THR A 55 -4.01 -10.50 11.02
N LEU A 56 -4.95 -11.43 11.29
CA LEU A 56 -6.18 -11.56 10.50
C LEU A 56 -7.04 -10.30 10.57
N GLN A 57 -7.23 -9.75 11.76
CA GLN A 57 -8.01 -8.52 11.96
C GLN A 57 -7.38 -7.33 11.22
N LYS A 58 -6.05 -7.16 11.30
CA LYS A 58 -5.35 -6.11 10.56
C LYS A 58 -5.51 -6.29 9.04
N LEU A 59 -5.28 -7.51 8.53
CA LEU A 59 -5.44 -7.81 7.11
C LEU A 59 -6.87 -7.50 6.63
N GLN A 60 -7.89 -7.90 7.39
CA GLN A 60 -9.29 -7.62 7.08
C GLN A 60 -9.58 -6.12 7.07
N ALA A 61 -9.19 -5.39 8.11
CA ALA A 61 -9.41 -3.95 8.22
C ALA A 61 -8.74 -3.18 7.08
N VAL A 62 -7.46 -3.46 6.80
CA VAL A 62 -6.73 -2.82 5.69
C VAL A 62 -7.40 -3.13 4.35
N THR A 63 -7.79 -4.39 4.11
CA THR A 63 -8.48 -4.77 2.86
C THR A 63 -9.81 -4.04 2.70
N GLU A 64 -10.61 -3.97 3.77
CA GLU A 64 -11.90 -3.29 3.76
C GLU A 64 -11.74 -1.80 3.46
N HIS A 65 -10.82 -1.12 4.12
CA HIS A 65 -10.54 0.29 3.90
C HIS A 65 -9.98 0.56 2.49
N ILE A 66 -9.14 -0.31 1.92
CA ILE A 66 -8.67 -0.19 0.53
C ILE A 66 -9.83 -0.34 -0.46
N ASN A 67 -10.74 -1.28 -0.23
CA ASN A 67 -11.91 -1.46 -1.08
C ASN A 67 -12.84 -0.24 -1.04
N LYS A 68 -13.14 0.28 0.16
CA LYS A 68 -13.94 1.50 0.31
C LYS A 68 -13.25 2.72 -0.30
N CYS A 69 -11.93 2.82 -0.19
CA CYS A 69 -11.14 3.86 -0.85
C CYS A 69 -11.27 3.76 -2.39
N THR A 70 -11.28 2.53 -2.93
CA THR A 70 -11.49 2.26 -4.36
C THR A 70 -12.88 2.69 -4.82
N ASP A 71 -13.91 2.36 -4.06
CA ASP A 71 -15.29 2.74 -4.39
C ASP A 71 -15.50 4.25 -4.26
N ALA A 72 -14.96 4.87 -3.22
CA ALA A 72 -15.01 6.32 -3.02
C ALA A 72 -14.32 7.07 -4.16
N ARG A 73 -13.15 6.61 -4.62
CA ARG A 73 -12.47 7.16 -5.79
C ARG A 73 -13.33 7.07 -7.06
N ARG A 74 -14.00 5.93 -7.29
CA ARG A 74 -14.89 5.73 -8.45
C ARG A 74 -16.12 6.64 -8.42
N LEU A 75 -16.62 6.94 -7.22
CA LEU A 75 -17.75 7.85 -6.99
C LEU A 75 -17.32 9.31 -6.90
N GLU A 76 -16.02 9.60 -7.07
CA GLU A 76 -15.43 10.94 -6.88
C GLU A 76 -15.71 11.54 -5.48
N ASP A 77 -15.93 10.70 -4.48
CA ASP A 77 -16.01 11.12 -3.08
C ASP A 77 -14.61 11.15 -2.45
N TRP A 78 -13.93 12.25 -2.68
CA TRP A 78 -12.57 12.49 -2.19
C TRP A 78 -12.50 12.58 -0.66
N THR A 79 -13.60 12.97 0.01
CA THR A 79 -13.63 13.06 1.47
C THR A 79 -13.63 11.68 2.12
N THR A 80 -14.47 10.78 1.61
CA THR A 80 -14.49 9.38 2.04
C THR A 80 -13.21 8.69 1.63
N MET A 81 -12.69 8.92 0.41
CA MET A 81 -11.41 8.37 -0.03
C MET A 81 -10.28 8.72 0.95
N LEU A 82 -10.17 9.99 1.36
CA LEU A 82 -9.18 10.45 2.32
C LEU A 82 -9.35 9.79 3.70
N LYS A 83 -10.59 9.68 4.18
CA LYS A 83 -10.93 9.04 5.45
C LYS A 83 -10.52 7.57 5.46
N GLU A 84 -10.91 6.82 4.43
CA GLU A 84 -10.65 5.39 4.33
C GLU A 84 -9.15 5.11 4.12
N ALA A 85 -8.43 5.94 3.36
CA ALA A 85 -6.98 5.84 3.23
C ALA A 85 -6.26 6.05 4.58
N LYS A 86 -6.70 7.03 5.39
CA LYS A 86 -6.18 7.23 6.76
C LYS A 86 -6.48 6.03 7.66
N ALA A 87 -7.70 5.48 7.57
CA ALA A 87 -8.09 4.33 8.37
C ALA A 87 -7.29 3.06 8.01
N ALA A 88 -6.97 2.84 6.73
CA ALA A 88 -6.07 1.77 6.31
C ALA A 88 -4.66 1.94 6.90
N ILE A 89 -4.11 3.16 6.90
CA ILE A 89 -2.82 3.47 7.53
C ILE A 89 -2.87 3.16 9.04
N THR A 90 -3.90 3.62 9.75
CA THR A 90 -4.07 3.33 11.19
C THR A 90 -4.27 1.84 11.48
N SER A 91 -4.84 1.09 10.55
CA SER A 91 -5.09 -0.36 10.66
C SER A 91 -3.84 -1.22 10.42
N GLY A 92 -2.73 -0.62 9.95
CA GLY A 92 -1.45 -1.30 9.82
C GLY A 92 -0.79 -1.23 8.43
N ALA A 93 -1.28 -0.39 7.51
CA ALA A 93 -0.65 -0.12 6.22
C ALA A 93 0.09 1.24 6.22
N ASP A 94 0.82 1.52 7.29
CA ASP A 94 1.45 2.81 7.58
C ASP A 94 2.60 3.18 6.64
N SER A 95 3.16 2.19 5.95
CA SER A 95 4.28 2.36 5.03
C SER A 95 3.86 2.23 3.56
N SER A 96 2.56 2.35 3.24
CA SER A 96 2.06 2.20 1.88
C SER A 96 2.22 3.48 1.05
N PRO A 97 3.08 3.50 0.02
CA PRO A 97 3.19 4.66 -0.87
C PRO A 97 1.92 4.89 -1.70
N GLN A 98 1.16 3.83 -2.02
CA GLN A 98 -0.11 3.92 -2.73
C GLN A 98 -1.18 4.62 -1.88
N LEU A 99 -1.27 4.32 -0.57
CA LEU A 99 -2.18 5.03 0.32
C LEU A 99 -1.77 6.49 0.51
N CYS A 100 -0.47 6.80 0.56
CA CYS A 100 -0.02 8.20 0.54
C CYS A 100 -0.39 8.91 -0.77
N ALA A 101 -0.25 8.25 -1.92
CA ALA A 101 -0.70 8.78 -3.21
C ALA A 101 -2.23 8.97 -3.27
N CYS A 102 -3.03 8.07 -2.66
CA CYS A 102 -4.48 8.25 -2.50
C CYS A 102 -4.81 9.54 -1.76
N GLN A 103 -4.14 9.77 -0.63
CA GLN A 103 -4.35 10.96 0.16
C GLN A 103 -3.97 12.20 -0.63
N ALA A 104 -2.87 12.15 -1.38
CA ALA A 104 -2.42 13.25 -2.21
C ALA A 104 -3.44 13.60 -3.31
N GLU A 105 -3.97 12.60 -4.00
CA GLU A 105 -5.00 12.82 -5.02
C GLU A 105 -6.29 13.37 -4.41
N ALA A 106 -6.76 12.81 -3.30
CA ALA A 106 -7.94 13.31 -2.61
C ALA A 106 -7.75 14.77 -2.18
N HIS A 107 -6.58 15.11 -1.61
CA HIS A 107 -6.25 16.49 -1.25
C HIS A 107 -6.17 17.42 -2.47
N LEU A 108 -5.60 16.97 -3.59
CA LEU A 108 -5.56 17.73 -4.83
C LEU A 108 -6.99 18.06 -5.32
N LYS A 109 -7.88 17.05 -5.33
CA LYS A 109 -9.28 17.21 -5.76
C LYS A 109 -10.11 18.05 -4.79
N LEU A 110 -9.72 18.11 -3.53
CA LEU A 110 -10.26 19.00 -2.51
C LEU A 110 -9.59 20.39 -2.50
N HIS A 111 -8.75 20.71 -3.49
CA HIS A 111 -8.01 21.98 -3.62
C HIS A 111 -7.04 22.29 -2.45
N GLN A 112 -6.58 21.27 -1.75
CA GLN A 112 -5.64 21.32 -0.64
C GLN A 112 -4.23 20.98 -1.13
N LEU A 113 -3.64 21.88 -1.92
CA LEU A 113 -2.41 21.61 -2.67
C LEU A 113 -1.19 21.37 -1.77
N LYS A 114 -1.10 22.06 -0.63
CA LYS A 114 0.02 21.90 0.32
C LYS A 114 0.02 20.51 0.95
N GLU A 115 -1.17 20.05 1.33
CA GLU A 115 -1.40 18.71 1.88
C GLU A 115 -1.13 17.65 0.81
N ALA A 116 -1.53 17.90 -0.45
CA ALA A 116 -1.26 17.02 -1.56
C ALA A 116 0.26 16.82 -1.80
N GLU A 117 1.05 17.90 -1.83
CA GLU A 117 2.51 17.83 -1.93
C GLU A 117 3.15 17.11 -0.75
N SER A 118 2.66 17.34 0.48
CA SER A 118 3.15 16.64 1.68
C SER A 118 2.91 15.13 1.60
N CYS A 119 1.72 14.72 1.16
CA CYS A 119 1.39 13.31 0.95
C CYS A 119 2.21 12.68 -0.17
N MET A 120 2.47 13.40 -1.28
CA MET A 120 3.33 12.90 -2.36
C MET A 120 4.79 12.76 -1.95
N TYR A 121 5.30 13.70 -1.15
CA TYR A 121 6.64 13.58 -0.60
C TYR A 121 6.79 12.28 0.20
N LYS A 122 5.81 11.96 1.06
CA LYS A 122 5.78 10.69 1.79
C LYS A 122 5.71 9.49 0.85
N ALA A 123 4.87 9.52 -0.17
CA ALA A 123 4.77 8.44 -1.16
C ALA A 123 6.12 8.16 -1.86
N ARG A 124 6.89 9.21 -2.17
CA ARG A 124 8.22 9.12 -2.81
C ARG A 124 9.34 8.67 -1.89
N MET A 125 9.19 8.79 -0.57
CA MET A 125 10.19 8.31 0.38
C MET A 125 10.31 6.77 0.40
N TYR A 126 9.36 6.06 -0.20
CA TYR A 126 9.38 4.61 -0.31
C TYR A 126 9.90 4.20 -1.68
N GLU A 127 11.01 3.46 -1.71
CA GLU A 127 11.48 2.87 -2.96
C GLU A 127 10.65 1.65 -3.34
N PRO A 128 10.30 1.48 -4.64
CA PRO A 128 9.63 0.27 -5.09
C PRO A 128 10.53 -0.96 -4.93
N SER A 129 10.01 -2.03 -4.35
CA SER A 129 10.62 -3.36 -4.49
C SER A 129 10.19 -3.99 -5.81
N ALA A 130 10.96 -4.96 -6.33
CA ALA A 130 10.58 -5.69 -7.54
C ALA A 130 9.19 -6.35 -7.43
N ALA A 131 8.76 -6.74 -6.22
CA ALA A 131 7.41 -7.27 -5.95
C ALA A 131 6.30 -6.19 -6.01
N ALA A 132 6.61 -4.92 -5.70
CA ALA A 132 5.66 -3.82 -5.85
C ALA A 132 5.22 -3.60 -7.31
N CYS A 133 6.11 -3.91 -8.25
CA CYS A 133 5.93 -3.76 -9.69
C CYS A 133 4.81 -4.64 -10.28
N GLN A 134 4.40 -5.72 -9.61
CA GLN A 134 3.33 -6.63 -10.09
C GLN A 134 1.97 -6.37 -9.44
N SER A 135 1.94 -5.68 -8.30
CA SER A 135 0.70 -5.39 -7.58
C SER A 135 -0.14 -4.35 -8.33
N LYS A 136 -1.45 -4.60 -8.45
CA LYS A 136 -2.40 -3.63 -9.00
C LYS A 136 -3.05 -2.84 -7.88
N PHE A 137 -3.19 -1.54 -8.09
CA PHE A 137 -3.91 -0.63 -7.21
C PHE A 137 -4.83 0.23 -8.08
N PHE A 138 -6.13 0.28 -7.77
CA PHE A 138 -7.16 0.88 -8.65
C PHE A 138 -7.15 0.37 -10.11
N GLY A 139 -6.78 -0.90 -10.32
CA GLY A 139 -6.74 -1.52 -11.65
C GLY A 139 -5.51 -1.14 -12.50
N MET A 140 -4.67 -0.21 -12.04
CA MET A 140 -3.38 0.13 -12.65
C MET A 140 -2.22 -0.49 -11.86
N LEU A 141 -1.02 -0.53 -12.44
CA LEU A 141 0.17 -0.91 -11.69
C LEU A 141 0.38 0.10 -10.56
N SER A 142 0.72 -0.40 -9.37
CA SER A 142 0.92 0.43 -8.18
C SER A 142 1.88 1.60 -8.40
N GLU A 143 2.96 1.41 -9.17
CA GLU A 143 3.92 2.47 -9.50
C GLU A 143 3.35 3.50 -10.46
N ALA A 144 2.62 3.05 -11.48
CA ALA A 144 1.98 3.93 -12.46
C ALA A 144 0.99 4.89 -11.76
N TYR A 145 0.33 4.42 -10.71
CA TYR A 145 -0.56 5.26 -9.91
C TYR A 145 0.15 6.43 -9.25
N ILE A 146 1.32 6.20 -8.65
CA ILE A 146 2.10 7.25 -7.97
C ILE A 146 2.53 8.31 -8.99
N PHE A 147 3.03 7.91 -10.15
CA PHE A 147 3.41 8.84 -11.22
C PHE A 147 2.22 9.60 -11.79
N PHE A 148 1.08 8.95 -11.91
CA PHE A 148 -0.16 9.59 -12.35
C PHE A 148 -0.57 10.73 -11.41
N VAL A 149 -0.63 10.48 -10.09
CA VAL A 149 -0.98 11.52 -9.11
C VAL A 149 0.06 12.64 -9.10
N GLN A 150 1.34 12.29 -9.22
CA GLN A 150 2.41 13.26 -9.29
C GLN A 150 2.23 14.24 -10.47
N ALA A 151 1.96 13.72 -11.67
CA ALA A 151 1.76 14.53 -12.85
C ALA A 151 0.57 15.50 -12.69
N GLN A 152 -0.50 15.07 -12.02
CA GLN A 152 -1.63 15.96 -11.73
C GLN A 152 -1.24 17.11 -10.80
N ILE A 153 -0.42 16.84 -9.78
CA ILE A 153 0.06 17.85 -8.83
C ILE A 153 1.00 18.83 -9.52
N ASP A 154 1.94 18.33 -10.34
CA ASP A 154 2.87 19.19 -11.08
C ASP A 154 2.12 20.09 -12.07
N SER A 155 1.11 19.55 -12.77
CA SER A 155 0.23 20.34 -13.64
C SER A 155 -0.54 21.42 -12.88
N ALA A 156 -1.04 21.13 -11.67
CA ALA A 156 -1.71 22.11 -10.83
C ALA A 156 -0.75 23.21 -10.29
N LEU A 157 0.54 22.90 -10.20
CA LEU A 157 1.60 23.82 -9.78
C LEU A 157 2.24 24.59 -10.96
N GLY A 158 1.93 24.22 -12.20
CA GLY A 158 2.54 24.80 -13.40
C GLY A 158 4.02 24.44 -13.57
N LYS A 159 4.43 23.25 -13.11
CA LYS A 159 5.80 22.73 -13.22
C LYS A 159 5.99 21.85 -14.47
#